data_AF-A0A842HC51-F1
#
_entry.id   AF-A0A842HC51-F1
#
_cell.length_a   1.000
_cell.length_b   1.000
_cell.length_c   1.000
_cell.angle_alpha   90.00
_cell.angle_beta   90.00
_cell.angle_gamma   90.00
#
_symmetry.space_group_name_H-M   'P 1'
#
loop_
_entity.id
_entity.type
_entity.pdbx_description
1 polymer ?
#
loop_
_entity_poly.entity_id
_entity_poly.type
_entity_poly.pdbx_seq_one_letter_code
_entity_poly.pdbx_strand_id
1 'polypeptide(L)'
;MPQLTTLELAKEHFKFSAGHFTIFSATDRENLHGHNWQVGVEITAEVGDNGLTFDYAVAKRQAEAYCAGLNERFLLPGRSPYLRIEETETGITAIFGDERLPFLRRDVLVLPLRNVTVEELSGWLLGRFCEDLAARTELAIHAITVKVYSGPGQCATSCWQRP
;
A
#
# COMPACT_ATOMS: atom_id res chain seq x y z
N MET A 1 3.67 -21.55 -26.66
CA MET A 1 3.61 -20.39 -25.74
C MET A 1 3.02 -20.90 -24.44
N PRO A 2 3.57 -20.53 -23.28
CA PRO A 2 2.98 -20.94 -22.00
C PRO A 2 1.57 -20.34 -21.87
N GLN A 3 0.65 -21.10 -21.28
CA GLN A 3 -0.69 -20.59 -20.97
C GLN A 3 -0.58 -19.61 -19.80
N LEU A 4 -0.97 -18.35 -19.99
CA LEU A 4 -0.99 -17.35 -18.93
C LEU A 4 -2.40 -17.24 -18.34
N THR A 5 -2.47 -17.09 -17.01
CA THR A 5 -3.72 -16.79 -16.29
C THR A 5 -3.47 -15.68 -15.29
N THR A 6 -4.45 -14.78 -15.14
CA THR A 6 -4.46 -13.75 -14.10
C THR A 6 -5.37 -14.19 -12.95
N LEU A 7 -4.81 -14.27 -11.75
CA LEU A 7 -5.55 -14.48 -10.51
C LEU A 7 -5.88 -13.12 -9.89
N GLU A 8 -7.16 -12.83 -9.63
CA GLU A 8 -7.57 -11.65 -8.88
C GLU A 8 -7.89 -12.03 -7.42
N LEU A 9 -7.19 -11.37 -6.50
CA LEU A 9 -7.32 -11.55 -5.06
C LEU A 9 -7.80 -10.24 -4.44
N ALA A 10 -9.10 -10.14 -4.20
CA ALA A 10 -9.75 -9.00 -3.54
C ALA A 10 -10.67 -9.50 -2.41
N LYS A 11 -10.08 -10.15 -1.40
CA LYS A 11 -10.84 -10.70 -0.27
C LYS A 11 -11.30 -9.56 0.66
N GLU A 12 -12.44 -9.75 1.30
CA GLU A 12 -13.03 -8.74 2.19
C GLU A 12 -12.09 -8.32 3.35
N HIS A 13 -11.27 -9.24 3.84
CA HIS A 13 -10.32 -8.98 4.92
C HIS A 13 -9.00 -8.33 4.44
N PHE A 14 -8.81 -8.09 3.14
CA PHE A 14 -7.70 -7.28 2.64
C PHE A 14 -8.02 -5.80 2.83
N LYS A 15 -8.22 -5.40 4.09
CA LYS A 15 -8.63 -4.07 4.48
C LYS A 15 -7.88 -3.60 5.71
N PHE A 16 -7.71 -2.30 5.84
CA PHE A 16 -7.16 -1.67 7.03
C PHE A 16 -7.86 -0.33 7.29
N SER A 17 -8.13 -0.03 8.55
CA SER A 17 -8.71 1.24 8.98
C SER A 17 -7.58 2.16 9.43
N ALA A 18 -7.37 3.27 8.73
CA ALA A 18 -6.27 4.18 9.03
C ALA A 18 -6.64 5.64 8.78
N GLY A 19 -6.10 6.51 9.63
CA GLY A 19 -6.22 7.95 9.50
C GLY A 19 -5.13 8.55 8.61
N HIS A 20 -5.42 9.66 7.94
CA HIS A 20 -4.45 10.44 7.18
C HIS A 20 -4.97 11.87 6.93
N PHE A 21 -4.21 12.65 6.18
CA PHE A 21 -4.65 13.84 5.47
C PHE A 21 -3.87 13.94 4.16
N THR A 22 -4.49 14.48 3.10
CA THR A 22 -3.79 14.79 1.86
C THR A 22 -3.13 16.16 1.95
N ILE A 23 -1.89 16.28 1.46
CA ILE A 23 -1.21 17.57 1.31
C ILE A 23 -1.23 17.99 -0.16
N PHE A 24 -1.80 19.15 -0.48
CA PHE A 24 -1.91 19.64 -1.87
C PHE A 24 -0.75 20.56 -2.25
N SER A 25 -0.27 21.37 -1.30
CA SER A 25 0.82 22.32 -1.51
C SER A 25 1.54 22.66 -0.20
N ALA A 26 2.48 23.61 -0.24
CA ALA A 26 3.14 24.12 0.96
C ALA A 26 2.19 24.85 1.94
N THR A 27 1.00 25.26 1.50
CA THR A 27 0.05 26.07 2.28
C THR A 27 -1.35 25.48 2.34
N ASP A 28 -1.60 24.34 1.70
CA ASP A 28 -2.91 23.71 1.64
C ASP A 28 -2.83 22.19 1.87
N ARG A 29 -3.64 21.71 2.82
CA ARG A 29 -3.82 20.29 3.16
C ARG A 29 -5.25 20.06 3.65
N GLU A 30 -5.71 18.83 3.57
CA GLU A 30 -6.99 18.43 4.17
C GLU A 30 -6.91 18.42 5.71
N ASN A 31 -8.08 18.46 6.35
CA ASN A 31 -8.20 18.11 7.76
C ASN A 31 -7.93 16.62 7.99
N LEU A 32 -7.59 16.27 9.23
CA LEU A 32 -7.40 14.87 9.62
C LEU A 32 -8.73 14.12 9.45
N HIS A 33 -8.67 12.96 8.82
CA HIS A 33 -9.79 12.05 8.66
C HIS A 33 -9.23 10.62 8.51
N GLY A 34 -10.04 9.68 8.05
CA GLY A 34 -9.59 8.33 7.79
C GLY A 34 -10.52 7.55 6.88
N HIS A 35 -10.05 6.37 6.49
CA HIS A 35 -10.75 5.47 5.59
C HIS A 35 -10.68 4.02 6.08
N ASN A 36 -11.64 3.24 5.62
CA ASN A 36 -11.53 1.78 5.56
C ASN A 36 -10.95 1.43 4.21
N TRP A 37 -9.61 1.43 4.14
CA TRP A 37 -8.88 1.14 2.94
C TRP A 37 -9.04 -0.32 2.54
N GLN A 38 -9.06 -0.62 1.25
CA GLN A 38 -9.07 -1.98 0.73
C GLN A 38 -7.94 -2.19 -0.27
N VAL A 39 -7.33 -3.38 -0.24
CA VAL A 39 -6.25 -3.78 -1.15
C VAL A 39 -6.73 -4.92 -2.04
N GLY A 40 -6.55 -4.77 -3.34
CA GLY A 40 -6.69 -5.84 -4.32
C GLY A 40 -5.34 -6.12 -4.98
N VAL A 41 -5.06 -7.39 -5.28
CA VAL A 41 -3.88 -7.78 -6.06
C VAL A 41 -4.27 -8.73 -7.18
N GLU A 42 -3.80 -8.43 -8.39
CA GLU A 42 -3.89 -9.32 -9.54
C GLU A 42 -2.50 -9.84 -9.89
N ILE A 43 -2.38 -11.12 -10.19
CA ILE A 43 -1.10 -11.75 -10.51
C ILE A 43 -1.26 -12.59 -11.78
N THR A 44 -0.55 -12.22 -12.83
CA THR A 44 -0.47 -13.00 -14.07
C THR A 44 0.73 -13.93 -14.01
N ALA A 45 0.51 -15.23 -14.19
CA ALA A 45 1.56 -16.25 -14.15
C ALA A 45 1.28 -17.39 -15.14
N GLU A 46 2.32 -18.19 -15.41
CA GLU A 46 2.21 -19.39 -16.25
C GLU A 46 1.44 -20.50 -15.55
N VAL A 47 0.56 -21.19 -16.28
CA VAL A 47 -0.14 -22.39 -15.83
C VAL A 47 0.76 -23.59 -16.13
N GLY A 48 1.17 -24.30 -15.09
CA GLY A 48 1.97 -25.53 -15.21
C GLY A 48 1.13 -26.74 -15.61
N ASP A 49 1.81 -27.87 -15.83
CA ASP A 49 1.20 -29.13 -16.30
C ASP A 49 0.13 -29.69 -15.35
N ASN A 50 0.16 -29.28 -14.08
CA ASN A 50 -0.86 -29.64 -13.07
C ASN A 50 -2.11 -28.76 -13.12
N GLY A 51 -2.20 -27.82 -14.07
CA GLY A 51 -3.33 -26.91 -14.25
C GLY A 51 -3.37 -25.75 -13.25
N LEU A 52 -2.29 -25.50 -12.51
CA LEU A 52 -2.19 -24.42 -11.54
C LEU A 52 -1.09 -23.43 -11.96
N THR A 53 -1.18 -22.18 -11.51
CA THR A 53 -0.06 -21.25 -11.62
C THR A 53 0.96 -21.51 -10.52
N PHE A 54 0.77 -20.92 -9.35
CA PHE A 54 1.55 -21.13 -8.14
C PHE A 54 0.62 -21.19 -6.91
N ASP A 55 1.17 -21.50 -5.74
CA ASP A 55 0.41 -21.38 -4.48
C ASP A 55 0.09 -19.90 -4.18
N TYR A 56 -1.04 -19.45 -4.69
CA TYR A 56 -1.52 -18.08 -4.49
C TYR A 56 -1.83 -17.76 -3.02
N ALA A 57 -1.86 -18.74 -2.11
CA ALA A 57 -1.95 -18.47 -0.69
C ALA A 57 -0.75 -17.66 -0.18
N VAL A 58 0.41 -17.74 -0.85
CA VAL A 58 1.55 -16.86 -0.57
C VAL A 58 1.16 -15.40 -0.76
N ALA A 59 0.54 -15.05 -1.90
CA ALA A 59 0.11 -13.69 -2.18
C ALA A 59 -0.98 -13.20 -1.20
N LYS A 60 -1.90 -14.10 -0.80
CA LYS A 60 -2.93 -13.78 0.21
C LYS A 60 -2.32 -13.42 1.56
N ARG A 61 -1.37 -14.23 2.04
CA ARG A 61 -0.67 -13.95 3.32
C ARG A 61 0.09 -12.63 3.29
N GLN A 62 0.69 -12.26 2.15
CA GLN A 62 1.35 -10.96 2.01
C GLN A 62 0.36 -9.80 2.03
N ALA A 63 -0.75 -9.90 1.30
CA ALA A 63 -1.81 -8.88 1.34
C ALA A 63 -2.34 -8.68 2.77
N GLU A 64 -2.61 -9.78 3.49
CA GLU A 64 -3.04 -9.76 4.90
C GLU A 64 -2.00 -9.09 5.80
N ALA A 65 -0.72 -9.46 5.68
CA ALA A 65 0.36 -8.92 6.49
C ALA A 65 0.55 -7.41 6.26
N TYR A 66 0.49 -6.94 5.01
CA TYR A 66 0.59 -5.52 4.70
C TYR A 66 -0.60 -4.74 5.27
N CYS A 67 -1.83 -5.24 5.12
CA CYS A 67 -3.01 -4.61 5.70
C CYS A 67 -2.90 -4.54 7.23
N ALA A 68 -2.51 -5.64 7.88
CA ALA A 68 -2.33 -5.68 9.33
C ALA A 68 -1.27 -4.69 9.82
N GLY A 69 -0.18 -4.49 9.08
CA GLY A 69 0.86 -3.52 9.41
C GLY A 69 0.41 -2.05 9.34
N LEU A 70 -0.61 -1.75 8.54
CA LEU A 70 -1.17 -0.41 8.36
C LEU A 70 -2.39 -0.13 9.25
N ASN A 71 -3.05 -1.16 9.75
CA ASN A 71 -4.31 -1.07 10.48
C ASN A 71 -4.17 -0.32 11.81
N GLU A 72 -5.20 0.46 12.15
CA GLU A 72 -5.34 1.19 13.42
C GLU A 72 -4.21 2.21 13.68
N ARG A 73 -3.71 2.85 12.63
CA ARG A 73 -2.67 3.89 12.72
C ARG A 73 -3.04 5.14 11.94
N PHE A 74 -2.42 6.26 12.31
CA PHE A 74 -2.36 7.45 11.49
C PHE A 74 -1.16 7.36 10.55
N LEU A 75 -1.36 7.53 9.24
CA LEU A 75 -0.31 7.41 8.24
C LEU A 75 0.24 8.80 7.91
N LEU A 76 1.56 8.96 7.93
CA LEU A 76 2.25 10.20 7.56
C LEU A 76 3.17 9.99 6.36
N PRO A 77 3.20 10.92 5.39
CA PRO A 77 4.10 10.85 4.25
C PRO A 77 5.51 11.35 4.59
N GLY A 78 6.42 10.45 4.96
CA GLY A 78 7.78 10.77 5.38
C GLY A 78 8.71 11.34 4.30
N ARG A 79 8.31 11.30 3.03
CA ARG A 79 9.03 11.93 1.90
C ARG A 79 8.31 13.14 1.33
N SER A 80 7.29 13.66 2.02
CA SER A 80 6.58 14.85 1.56
C SER A 80 7.54 16.05 1.54
N PRO A 81 7.57 16.86 0.46
CA PRO A 81 8.34 18.09 0.44
C PRO A 81 7.74 19.19 1.32
N TYR A 82 6.50 19.01 1.79
CA TYR A 82 5.73 20.02 2.53
C TYR A 82 5.48 19.64 3.99
N LEU A 83 5.85 18.42 4.41
CA LEU A 83 5.68 17.94 5.78
C LEU A 83 7.04 17.65 6.39
N ARG A 84 7.33 18.30 7.52
CA ARG A 84 8.51 18.00 8.32
C ARG A 84 8.13 17.07 9.46
N ILE A 85 8.88 16.00 9.63
CA ILE A 85 8.70 15.05 10.73
C ILE A 85 9.79 15.28 11.77
N GLU A 86 9.39 15.60 12.99
CA GLU A 86 10.28 15.64 14.15
C GLU A 86 10.02 14.41 15.02
N GLU A 87 11.04 13.57 15.21
CA GLU A 87 10.97 12.44 16.13
C GLU A 87 11.70 12.76 17.44
N THR A 88 11.06 12.50 18.57
CA THR A 88 11.64 12.62 19.90
C THR A 88 11.53 11.30 20.65
N GLU A 89 12.16 11.15 21.81
CA GLU A 89 11.98 9.93 22.63
C GLU A 89 10.50 9.68 22.96
N THR A 90 9.71 10.74 23.16
CA THR A 90 8.32 10.68 23.63
C THR A 90 7.27 10.57 22.54
N GLY A 91 7.60 10.84 21.27
CA GLY A 91 6.63 10.77 20.18
C GLY A 91 7.11 11.28 18.85
N ILE A 92 6.15 11.55 17.97
CA ILE A 92 6.38 12.07 16.62
C ILE A 92 5.53 13.33 16.47
N THR A 93 6.10 14.41 15.96
CA THR A 93 5.37 15.63 15.60
C THR A 93 5.45 15.84 14.09
N ALA A 94 4.29 15.87 13.43
CA ALA A 94 4.17 16.28 12.04
C ALA A 94 3.99 17.81 11.97
N ILE A 95 4.79 18.48 11.15
CA ILE A 95 4.83 19.94 11.07
C ILE A 95 4.54 20.37 9.64
N PHE A 96 3.44 21.08 9.46
CA PHE A 96 2.97 21.60 8.18
C PHE A 96 2.85 23.13 8.28
N GLY A 97 3.76 23.87 7.64
CA GLY A 97 3.88 25.31 7.90
C GLY A 97 4.09 25.58 9.39
N ASP A 98 3.19 26.36 10.00
CA ASP A 98 3.19 26.67 11.44
C ASP A 98 2.36 25.70 12.28
N GLU A 99 1.63 24.76 11.65
CA GLU A 99 0.80 23.79 12.34
C GLU A 99 1.65 22.64 12.89
N ARG A 100 1.36 22.24 14.14
CA ARG A 100 2.05 21.13 14.82
C ARG A 100 1.04 20.07 15.23
N LEU A 101 1.23 18.85 14.77
CA LEU A 101 0.36 17.71 15.04
C LEU A 101 1.16 16.64 15.81
N PRO A 102 1.03 16.58 17.15
CA PRO A 102 1.71 15.59 17.96
C PRO A 102 0.97 14.24 17.93
N PHE A 103 1.75 13.16 17.80
CA PHE A 103 1.27 11.78 17.83
C PHE A 103 2.11 10.94 18.81
N LEU A 104 1.46 9.97 19.46
CA LEU A 104 2.17 8.90 20.14
C LEU A 104 2.81 7.98 19.10
N ARG A 105 4.05 7.55 19.34
CA ARG A 105 4.80 6.69 18.40
C ARG A 105 4.04 5.41 18.02
N ARG A 106 3.26 4.85 18.95
CA ARG A 106 2.48 3.63 18.71
C ARG A 106 1.26 3.83 17.79
N ASP A 107 0.76 5.06 17.69
CA ASP A 107 -0.50 5.37 16.98
C ASP A 107 -0.25 5.94 15.58
N VAL A 108 1.02 6.12 15.18
CA VAL A 108 1.40 6.74 13.91
C VAL A 108 2.42 5.89 13.16
N LEU A 109 2.35 5.90 11.84
CA LEU A 109 3.28 5.23 10.94
C LEU A 109 3.78 6.22 9.89
N VAL A 110 5.08 6.48 9.88
CA VAL A 110 5.73 7.30 8.87
C VAL A 110 6.09 6.39 7.70
N LEU A 111 5.41 6.57 6.56
CA LEU A 111 5.62 5.79 5.37
C LEU A 111 6.62 6.47 4.43
N PRO A 112 7.38 5.72 3.61
CA PRO A 112 8.33 6.29 2.65
C PRO A 112 7.63 6.85 1.39
N LEU A 113 6.58 7.65 1.60
CA LEU A 113 5.68 8.23 0.58
C LEU A 113 5.78 9.75 0.56
N ARG A 114 5.52 10.36 -0.59
CA ARG A 114 5.41 11.82 -0.73
C ARG A 114 4.05 12.33 -0.27
N ASN A 115 3.02 11.48 -0.35
CA ASN A 115 1.68 11.75 0.14
C ASN A 115 0.99 10.44 0.54
N VAL A 116 0.02 10.48 1.45
CA VAL A 116 -0.80 9.29 1.75
C VAL A 116 -2.06 9.37 0.91
N THR A 117 -1.97 8.85 -0.30
CA THR A 117 -3.07 8.80 -1.27
C THR A 117 -3.18 7.40 -1.86
N VAL A 118 -4.29 7.10 -2.53
CA VAL A 118 -4.49 5.81 -3.21
C VAL A 118 -3.39 5.54 -4.24
N GLU A 119 -2.90 6.57 -4.94
CA GLU A 119 -1.86 6.49 -5.96
C GLU A 119 -0.52 6.05 -5.35
N GLU A 120 -0.03 6.79 -4.34
CA GLU A 120 1.25 6.50 -3.67
C GLU A 120 1.21 5.16 -2.94
N LEU A 121 0.10 4.84 -2.26
CA LEU A 121 -0.08 3.57 -1.57
C LEU A 121 -0.08 2.39 -2.55
N SER A 122 -0.76 2.51 -3.70
CA SER A 122 -0.78 1.44 -4.71
C SER A 122 0.61 1.13 -5.26
N GLY A 123 1.40 2.17 -5.54
CA GLY A 123 2.76 2.02 -6.05
C GLY A 123 3.72 1.46 -4.99
N TRP A 124 3.60 1.92 -3.75
CA TRP A 124 4.42 1.40 -2.65
C TRP A 124 4.12 -0.06 -2.36
N LEU A 125 2.84 -0.44 -2.22
CA LEU A 125 2.45 -1.84 -2.01
C LEU A 125 2.85 -2.71 -3.19
N LEU A 126 2.73 -2.23 -4.44
CA LEU A 126 3.26 -2.95 -5.61
C LEU A 126 4.74 -3.27 -5.46
N GLY A 127 5.56 -2.30 -5.04
CA GLY A 127 6.98 -2.52 -4.78
C GLY A 127 7.22 -3.66 -3.78
N ARG A 128 6.45 -3.68 -2.69
CA ARG A 128 6.51 -4.74 -1.67
C ARG A 128 6.13 -6.11 -2.25
N PHE A 129 5.05 -6.19 -3.02
CA PHE A 129 4.67 -7.43 -3.70
C PHE A 129 5.73 -7.89 -4.71
N CYS A 130 6.40 -6.97 -5.41
CA CYS A 130 7.48 -7.33 -6.33
C CYS A 130 8.69 -7.90 -5.59
N GLU A 131 9.08 -7.28 -4.47
CA GLU A 131 10.14 -7.78 -3.59
C GLU A 131 9.83 -9.20 -3.08
N ASP A 132 8.59 -9.43 -2.64
CA ASP A 132 8.20 -10.70 -2.01
C ASP A 132 7.84 -11.81 -3.00
N LEU A 133 7.33 -11.47 -4.19
CA LEU A 133 6.81 -12.44 -5.17
C LEU A 133 7.57 -12.41 -6.50
N ALA A 134 7.69 -11.26 -7.16
CA ALA A 134 8.28 -11.20 -8.51
C ALA A 134 9.76 -11.60 -8.53
N ALA A 135 10.49 -11.36 -7.44
CA ALA A 135 11.87 -11.80 -7.28
C ALA A 135 12.03 -13.34 -7.27
N ARG A 136 10.94 -14.08 -7.06
CA ARG A 136 10.91 -15.55 -7.04
C ARG A 136 10.66 -16.08 -8.45
N THR A 137 11.73 -16.31 -9.19
CA THR A 137 11.67 -16.76 -10.60
C THR A 137 10.88 -18.04 -10.79
N GLU A 138 10.87 -18.92 -9.79
CA GLU A 138 10.13 -20.18 -9.77
C GLU A 138 8.60 -20.01 -9.80
N LEU A 139 8.07 -18.83 -9.46
CA LEU A 139 6.64 -18.55 -9.51
C LEU A 139 6.15 -18.22 -10.92
N ALA A 140 7.06 -18.06 -11.89
CA ALA A 140 6.75 -17.74 -13.28
C ALA A 140 5.75 -16.57 -13.43
N ILE A 141 5.88 -15.53 -12.58
CA ILE A 141 5.01 -14.35 -12.60
C ILE A 141 5.43 -13.38 -13.70
N HIS A 142 4.49 -13.03 -14.56
CA HIS A 142 4.66 -12.09 -15.69
C HIS A 142 4.16 -10.68 -15.37
N ALA A 143 3.15 -10.53 -14.50
CA ALA A 143 2.66 -9.23 -14.09
C ALA A 143 2.08 -9.26 -12.68
N ILE A 144 2.18 -8.14 -11.97
CA ILE A 144 1.51 -7.88 -10.70
C ILE A 144 0.81 -6.53 -10.81
N THR A 145 -0.47 -6.48 -10.50
CA THR A 145 -1.25 -5.25 -10.39
C THR A 145 -1.74 -5.12 -8.97
N VAL A 146 -1.55 -3.94 -8.35
CA VAL A 146 -2.07 -3.62 -7.02
C VAL A 146 -3.09 -2.49 -7.14
N LYS A 147 -4.26 -2.71 -6.55
CA LYS A 147 -5.35 -1.74 -6.45
C LYS A 147 -5.50 -1.32 -4.98
N VAL A 148 -5.57 -0.03 -4.72
CA VAL A 148 -5.85 0.51 -3.38
C VAL A 148 -7.08 1.38 -3.43
N TYR A 149 -8.07 1.05 -2.60
CA TYR A 149 -9.33 1.76 -2.48
C TYR A 149 -9.33 2.60 -1.21
N SER A 150 -9.73 3.87 -1.29
CA SER A 150 -10.05 4.70 -0.12
C SER A 150 -11.51 4.52 0.33
N GLY A 151 -12.34 3.92 -0.52
CA GLY A 151 -13.72 3.57 -0.24
C GLY A 151 -14.35 2.84 -1.43
N PRO A 152 -15.61 2.37 -1.29
CA PRO A 152 -16.31 1.69 -2.38
C PRO A 152 -16.36 2.55 -3.65
N GLY A 153 -15.92 2.00 -4.77
CA GLY A 153 -16.00 2.66 -6.08
C GLY A 153 -14.87 3.64 -6.41
N GLN A 154 -13.91 3.88 -5.52
CA GLN A 154 -12.76 4.75 -5.79
C GLN A 154 -11.44 4.05 -5.45
N CYS A 155 -10.57 3.88 -6.44
CA CYS A 155 -9.23 3.32 -6.27
C CYS A 155 -8.20 3.92 -7.23
N ALA A 156 -6.94 3.72 -6.90
CA ALA A 156 -5.84 3.82 -7.85
C ALA A 156 -5.16 2.46 -8.03
N THR A 157 -4.50 2.31 -9.16
CA THR A 157 -3.89 1.06 -9.60
C THR A 157 -2.45 1.31 -10.03
N SER A 158 -1.54 0.46 -9.55
CA SER A 158 -0.16 0.40 -10.02
C SER A 158 0.14 -0.99 -10.56
N CYS A 159 0.92 -1.07 -11.64
CA CYS A 159 1.23 -2.33 -12.32
C CYS A 159 2.74 -2.49 -12.54
N TRP A 160 3.24 -3.70 -12.31
CA TRP A 160 4.55 -4.15 -12.72
C TRP A 160 4.39 -5.26 -13.76
N GLN A 161 5.22 -5.23 -14.80
CA GLN A 161 5.32 -6.27 -15.80
C GLN A 161 6.77 -6.71 -15.91
N ARG A 162 6.98 -8.02 -16.08
CA ARG A 162 8.29 -8.58 -16.34
C ARG A 162 8.84 -7.98 -17.66
N PRO A 163 10.08 -7.44 -17.66
CA PRO A 163 10.69 -6.87 -18.85
C PRO A 163 11.02 -7.93 -19.91
#